data_AF-A0A1V6TY69-F1
#
_entry.id   AF-A0A1V6TY69-F1
#
_cell.length_a   1.000
_cell.length_b   1.000
_cell.length_c   1.000
_cell.angle_alpha   90.00
_cell.angle_beta   90.00
_cell.angle_gamma   90.00
#
_symmetry.space_group_name_H-M   'P 1'
#
loop_
_entity.id
_entity.type
_entity.pdbx_description
1 polymer ?
#
loop_
_entity_poly.entity_id
_entity_poly.type
_entity_poly.pdbx_seq_one_letter_code
_entity_poly.pdbx_strand_id
1 'polypeptide(L)'
;MEEEPCVLVQSMVMMGLFIKGDQKYRDTAMAFHENLMTAIEDQRSEWYVPETTSRLSNEASWPMATFQGILLQIIFALFIAERETTFDLNCRYHISAPAYRLLAELVETCRQLGLFCYPNMLRKHHPSAPLALVWVSVEEIKRFGLALYKVCRSCASGVSSDKPTISSHSNSSKSELLTLADLEFCLPDSDELWNTPPGQQPKLNRGSASQLELRNNQDPDNWISRTSRQLTDASISFDWI
;
A
#
# COMPACT_ATOMS: atom_id res chain seq x y z
N MET A 1 -31.65 3.62 -2.55
CA MET A 1 -30.70 2.51 -2.76
C MET A 1 -29.42 3.03 -2.16
N GLU A 2 -29.07 2.54 -0.98
CA GLU A 2 -28.11 3.16 -0.06
C GLU A 2 -26.71 3.18 -0.69
N GLU A 3 -26.32 4.33 -1.27
CA GLU A 3 -24.93 4.62 -1.62
C GLU A 3 -24.21 4.97 -0.32
N GLU A 4 -23.73 3.92 0.35
CA GLU A 4 -22.71 4.06 1.38
C GLU A 4 -21.54 4.84 0.78
N PRO A 5 -21.01 5.88 1.45
CA PRO A 5 -19.88 6.61 0.90
C PRO A 5 -18.69 5.66 0.87
N CYS A 6 -18.09 5.47 -0.31
CA CYS A 6 -16.88 4.67 -0.44
C CYS A 6 -15.86 5.12 0.64
N VAL A 7 -15.41 4.19 1.49
CA VAL A 7 -14.48 4.45 2.61
C VAL A 7 -13.30 5.33 2.17
N LEU A 8 -12.82 5.15 0.93
CA LEU A 8 -11.81 6.00 0.31
C LEU A 8 -12.18 7.49 0.28
N VAL A 9 -13.38 7.84 -0.17
CA VAL A 9 -13.85 9.23 -0.26
C VAL A 9 -13.95 9.85 1.13
N GLN A 10 -14.47 9.10 2.11
CA GLN A 10 -14.53 9.57 3.49
C GLN A 10 -13.13 9.75 4.08
N SER A 11 -12.21 8.82 3.84
CA SER A 11 -10.79 8.95 4.22
C SER A 11 -10.14 10.19 3.61
N MET A 12 -10.42 10.50 2.34
CA MET A 12 -9.89 11.70 1.67
C MET A 12 -10.44 12.98 2.28
N VAL A 13 -11.76 13.05 2.56
CA VAL A 13 -12.39 14.20 3.21
C VAL A 13 -11.81 14.39 4.61
N MET A 14 -11.71 13.33 5.39
CA MET A 14 -11.10 13.33 6.72
C MET A 14 -9.66 13.87 6.69
N MET A 15 -8.83 13.38 5.78
CA MET A 15 -7.45 13.85 5.62
C MET A 15 -7.40 15.35 5.26
N GLY A 16 -8.27 15.79 4.35
CA GLY A 16 -8.40 17.20 3.96
C GLY A 16 -8.81 18.11 5.12
N LEU A 17 -9.77 17.67 5.95
CA LEU A 17 -10.19 18.37 7.15
C LEU A 17 -9.04 18.50 8.16
N PHE A 18 -8.24 17.46 8.34
CA PHE A 18 -7.14 17.48 9.29
C PHE A 18 -5.99 18.39 8.84
N ILE A 19 -5.61 18.33 7.56
CA ILE A 19 -4.48 19.11 7.01
C ILE A 19 -4.82 20.61 6.96
N LYS A 20 -6.00 20.95 6.44
CA LYS A 20 -6.39 22.36 6.18
C LYS A 20 -7.07 23.01 7.38
N GLY A 21 -7.63 22.22 8.27
CA GLY A 21 -8.56 22.70 9.28
C GLY A 21 -7.90 23.23 10.56
N ASP A 22 -8.59 24.17 11.18
CA ASP A 22 -8.37 24.64 12.56
C ASP A 22 -8.67 23.51 13.56
N GLN A 23 -8.40 23.72 14.85
CA GLN A 23 -8.52 22.67 15.88
C GLN A 23 -9.86 21.93 15.83
N LYS A 24 -10.98 22.65 15.70
CA LYS A 24 -12.33 22.05 15.58
C LYS A 24 -12.46 21.06 14.42
N TYR A 25 -11.87 21.38 13.27
CA TYR A 25 -11.90 20.52 12.10
C TYR A 25 -10.96 19.32 12.24
N ARG A 26 -9.83 19.48 12.94
CA ARG A 26 -8.96 18.37 13.31
C ARG A 26 -9.64 17.41 14.29
N ASP A 27 -10.34 17.93 15.29
CA ASP A 27 -11.13 17.12 16.22
C ASP A 27 -12.24 16.34 15.49
N THR A 28 -12.88 17.00 14.52
CA THR A 28 -13.86 16.36 13.63
C THR A 28 -13.22 15.26 12.79
N ALA A 29 -12.02 15.49 12.24
CA ALA A 29 -11.29 14.49 11.49
C ALA A 29 -10.88 13.27 12.35
N MET A 30 -10.47 13.49 13.61
CA MET A 30 -10.21 12.40 14.56
C MET A 30 -11.48 11.58 14.83
N ALA A 31 -12.64 12.23 15.01
CA ALA A 31 -13.90 11.50 15.16
C ALA A 31 -14.28 10.69 13.90
N PHE A 32 -14.01 11.24 12.70
CA PHE A 32 -14.16 10.48 11.45
C PHE A 32 -13.23 9.27 11.39
N HIS A 33 -11.98 9.41 11.83
CA HIS A 33 -11.02 8.30 11.86
C HIS A 33 -11.52 7.13 12.71
N GLU A 34 -11.98 7.40 13.93
CA GLU A 34 -12.52 6.37 14.84
C GLU A 34 -13.76 5.68 14.25
N ASN A 35 -14.67 6.45 13.65
CA ASN A 35 -15.85 5.90 13.00
C ASN A 35 -15.48 5.04 11.78
N LEU A 36 -14.52 5.46 10.97
CA LEU A 36 -14.06 4.73 9.79
C LEU A 36 -13.30 3.47 10.16
N MET A 37 -12.46 3.52 11.20
CA MET A 37 -11.79 2.33 11.74
C MET A 37 -12.80 1.30 12.23
N THR A 38 -13.87 1.74 12.90
CA THR A 38 -14.97 0.86 13.32
C THR A 38 -15.70 0.26 12.12
N ALA A 39 -16.07 1.08 11.12
CA ALA A 39 -16.76 0.62 9.93
C ALA A 39 -15.91 -0.38 9.10
N ILE A 40 -14.60 -0.16 8.98
CA ILE A 40 -13.68 -1.08 8.30
C ILE A 40 -13.63 -2.43 9.01
N GLU A 41 -13.66 -2.42 10.35
CA GLU A 41 -13.67 -3.64 11.15
C GLU A 41 -15.01 -4.38 11.00
N ASP A 42 -16.14 -3.66 10.98
CA ASP A 42 -17.46 -4.24 10.75
C ASP A 42 -17.55 -4.88 9.35
N GLN A 43 -16.92 -4.27 8.35
CA GLN A 43 -16.84 -4.77 6.97
C GLN A 43 -15.69 -5.76 6.74
N ARG A 44 -14.98 -6.19 7.79
CA ARG A 44 -13.79 -7.05 7.70
C ARG A 44 -14.03 -8.34 6.91
N SER A 45 -15.22 -8.95 7.02
CA SER A 45 -15.56 -10.17 6.27
C SER A 45 -15.58 -9.99 4.75
N GLU A 46 -15.80 -8.76 4.27
CA GLU A 46 -15.94 -8.47 2.84
C GLU A 46 -14.59 -8.34 2.14
N TRP A 47 -13.56 -7.91 2.85
CA TRP A 47 -12.26 -7.61 2.26
C TRP A 47 -11.11 -8.50 2.77
N TYR A 48 -11.17 -8.99 4.02
CA TYR A 48 -10.07 -9.77 4.59
C TYR A 48 -10.04 -11.19 4.04
N VAL A 49 -8.86 -11.62 3.53
CA VAL A 49 -8.63 -12.98 3.03
C VAL A 49 -7.52 -13.64 3.84
N PRO A 50 -7.84 -14.58 4.74
CA PRO A 50 -6.83 -15.26 5.55
C PRO A 50 -6.06 -16.28 4.71
N GLU A 51 -4.81 -16.55 5.12
CA GLU A 51 -3.88 -17.49 4.46
C GLU A 51 -4.43 -18.91 4.26
N THR A 52 -5.37 -19.34 5.10
CA THR A 52 -6.03 -20.65 4.98
C THR A 52 -7.02 -20.73 3.81
N THR A 53 -7.41 -19.59 3.24
CA THR A 53 -8.35 -19.54 2.11
C THR A 53 -7.55 -19.57 0.81
N SER A 54 -7.48 -20.74 0.18
CA SER A 54 -6.89 -20.88 -1.16
C SER A 54 -7.76 -20.15 -2.20
N ARG A 55 -7.56 -18.84 -2.35
CA ARG A 55 -8.14 -18.01 -3.42
C ARG A 55 -7.08 -17.68 -4.46
N LEU A 56 -6.56 -18.71 -5.12
CA LEU A 56 -5.94 -18.54 -6.44
C LEU A 56 -6.99 -18.34 -7.55
N SER A 57 -8.26 -18.15 -7.19
CA SER A 57 -9.33 -17.96 -8.15
C SER A 57 -9.20 -16.60 -8.84
N ASN A 58 -9.03 -16.68 -10.16
CA ASN A 58 -8.91 -15.55 -11.08
C ASN A 58 -10.07 -14.55 -10.99
N GLU A 59 -11.19 -14.95 -10.37
CA GLU A 59 -12.45 -14.20 -10.28
C GLU A 59 -12.58 -13.31 -9.03
N ALA A 60 -11.69 -13.40 -8.04
CA ALA A 60 -11.78 -12.52 -6.88
C ALA A 60 -11.55 -11.06 -7.31
N SER A 61 -12.55 -10.20 -7.18
CA SER A 61 -12.39 -8.76 -7.40
C SER A 61 -11.34 -8.20 -6.43
N TRP A 62 -10.51 -7.27 -6.90
CA TRP A 62 -9.62 -6.52 -6.03
C TRP A 62 -10.35 -5.24 -5.62
N PRO A 63 -10.84 -5.12 -4.38
CA PRO A 63 -11.52 -3.91 -3.90
C PRO A 63 -10.50 -2.81 -3.63
N MET A 64 -9.87 -2.29 -4.69
CA MET A 64 -8.77 -1.32 -4.60
C MET A 64 -9.15 -0.08 -3.81
N ALA A 65 -10.37 0.42 -3.98
CA ALA A 65 -10.85 1.58 -3.23
C ALA A 65 -10.92 1.30 -1.72
N THR A 66 -11.35 0.10 -1.32
CA THR A 66 -11.34 -0.32 0.10
C THR A 66 -9.91 -0.40 0.62
N PHE A 67 -9.00 -1.04 -0.12
CA PHE A 67 -7.60 -1.15 0.28
C PHE A 67 -6.89 0.20 0.41
N GLN A 68 -7.12 1.11 -0.53
CA GLN A 68 -6.63 2.49 -0.47
C GLN A 68 -7.24 3.25 0.71
N GLY A 69 -8.54 3.07 0.95
CA GLY A 69 -9.25 3.64 2.10
C GLY A 69 -8.64 3.20 3.43
N ILE A 70 -8.39 1.90 3.60
CA ILE A 70 -7.72 1.31 4.78
C ILE A 70 -6.30 1.89 4.92
N LEU A 71 -5.52 1.92 3.83
CA LEU A 71 -4.16 2.46 3.86
C LEU A 71 -4.15 3.93 4.31
N LEU A 72 -5.10 4.75 3.85
CA LEU A 72 -5.25 6.14 4.30
C LEU A 72 -5.56 6.25 5.79
N GLN A 73 -6.37 5.35 6.36
CA GLN A 73 -6.62 5.32 7.80
C GLN A 73 -5.33 5.01 8.59
N ILE A 74 -4.51 4.08 8.09
CA ILE A 74 -3.22 3.74 8.71
C ILE A 74 -2.22 4.91 8.61
N ILE A 75 -2.16 5.57 7.44
CA ILE A 75 -1.35 6.79 7.26
C ILE A 75 -1.82 7.91 8.20
N PHE A 76 -3.13 8.03 8.42
CA PHE A 76 -3.65 9.00 9.38
C PHE A 76 -3.24 8.68 10.81
N ALA A 77 -3.32 7.41 11.23
CA ALA A 77 -2.84 6.97 12.53
C ALA A 77 -1.33 7.24 12.70
N LEU A 78 -0.53 7.09 11.64
CA LEU A 78 0.87 7.49 11.63
C LEU A 78 1.06 8.99 11.86
N PHE A 79 0.29 9.85 11.19
CA PHE A 79 0.36 11.30 11.39
C PHE A 79 0.00 11.73 12.82
N ILE A 80 -0.94 11.03 13.46
CA ILE A 80 -1.26 11.26 14.87
C ILE A 80 -0.07 10.84 15.74
N ALA A 81 0.44 9.61 15.56
CA ALA A 81 1.55 9.08 16.33
C ALA A 81 2.84 9.92 16.20
N GLU A 82 3.11 10.47 15.00
CA GLU A 82 4.23 11.38 14.75
C GLU A 82 4.16 12.65 15.61
N ARG A 83 2.96 13.20 15.84
CA ARG A 83 2.78 14.41 16.65
C ARG A 83 2.91 14.16 18.16
N GLU A 84 2.64 12.94 18.61
CA GLU A 84 2.60 12.57 20.03
C GLU A 84 3.94 11.99 20.54
N THR A 85 4.79 11.49 19.62
CA THR A 85 6.16 10.96 19.78
C THR A 85 6.40 9.85 20.81
N THR A 86 6.67 8.64 20.28
CA THR A 86 7.88 7.85 20.55
C THR A 86 8.29 7.15 19.24
N PHE A 87 9.51 7.37 18.74
CA PHE A 87 10.07 6.59 17.64
C PHE A 87 11.08 5.58 18.19
N ASP A 88 11.17 4.40 17.56
CA ASP A 88 12.20 3.43 17.94
C ASP A 88 13.58 3.82 17.38
N LEU A 89 14.63 3.12 17.79
CA LEU A 89 16.00 3.37 17.32
C LEU A 89 16.17 3.20 15.80
N ASN A 90 15.18 2.62 15.11
CA ASN A 90 15.14 2.47 13.65
C ASN A 90 14.24 3.53 12.98
N CYS A 91 13.91 4.62 13.68
CA CYS A 91 13.03 5.69 13.21
C CYS A 91 11.64 5.22 12.77
N ARG A 92 11.09 4.18 13.41
CA ARG A 92 9.72 3.72 13.17
C ARG A 92 8.76 4.28 14.21
N TYR A 93 7.54 4.55 13.77
CA TYR A 93 6.46 5.06 14.61
C TYR A 93 5.68 3.93 15.28
N HIS A 94 5.46 4.07 16.58
CA HIS A 94 4.55 3.18 17.31
C HIS A 94 3.11 3.59 17.06
N ILE A 95 2.43 2.85 16.17
CA ILE A 95 0.99 2.99 15.95
C ILE A 95 0.20 2.14 16.94
N SER A 96 -1.08 2.49 17.13
CA SER A 96 -1.98 1.74 18.01
C SER A 96 -2.10 0.27 17.58
N ALA A 97 -2.31 -0.64 18.55
CA ALA A 97 -2.44 -2.07 18.25
C ALA A 97 -3.56 -2.39 17.24
N PRO A 98 -4.73 -1.74 17.27
CA PRO A 98 -5.77 -1.92 16.24
C PRO A 98 -5.28 -1.52 14.84
N ALA A 99 -4.59 -0.37 14.70
CA ALA A 99 -4.07 0.09 13.42
C ALA A 99 -2.98 -0.84 12.87
N TYR A 100 -2.09 -1.36 13.74
CA TYR A 100 -1.06 -2.32 13.34
C TYR A 100 -1.66 -3.66 12.89
N ARG A 101 -2.69 -4.16 13.60
CA ARG A 101 -3.43 -5.37 13.20
C ARG A 101 -4.07 -5.17 11.83
N LEU A 102 -4.74 -4.04 11.62
CA LEU A 102 -5.36 -3.72 10.34
C LEU A 102 -4.33 -3.66 9.20
N LEU A 103 -3.15 -3.07 9.44
CA LEU A 103 -2.04 -3.09 8.49
C LEU A 103 -1.58 -4.51 8.16
N ALA A 104 -1.40 -5.37 9.16
CA ALA A 104 -0.99 -6.75 8.95
C ALA A 104 -2.03 -7.54 8.13
N GLU A 105 -3.32 -7.38 8.46
CA GLU A 105 -4.43 -8.03 7.76
C GLU A 105 -4.57 -7.57 6.30
N LEU A 106 -4.35 -6.27 6.03
CA LEU A 106 -4.32 -5.73 4.67
C LEU A 106 -3.17 -6.32 3.86
N VAL A 107 -1.97 -6.40 4.45
CA VAL A 107 -0.80 -6.98 3.79
C VAL A 107 -1.02 -8.47 3.50
N GLU A 108 -1.54 -9.22 4.45
CA GLU A 108 -1.88 -10.64 4.27
C GLU A 108 -2.87 -10.82 3.12
N THR A 109 -3.97 -10.05 3.13
CA THR A 109 -4.99 -10.06 2.08
C THR A 109 -4.37 -9.75 0.71
N CYS A 110 -3.54 -8.73 0.61
CA CYS A 110 -2.88 -8.34 -0.64
C CYS A 110 -1.94 -9.44 -1.16
N ARG A 111 -1.22 -10.14 -0.26
CA ARG A 111 -0.42 -11.31 -0.63
C ARG A 111 -1.30 -12.45 -1.16
N GLN A 112 -2.38 -12.80 -0.45
CA GLN A 112 -3.29 -13.87 -0.85
C GLN A 112 -3.96 -13.61 -2.20
N LEU A 113 -4.31 -12.36 -2.46
CA LEU A 113 -4.87 -11.93 -3.74
C LEU A 113 -3.83 -11.80 -4.86
N GLY A 114 -2.54 -11.92 -4.53
CA GLY A 114 -1.44 -11.84 -5.49
C GLY A 114 -1.20 -10.43 -6.06
N LEU A 115 -1.54 -9.38 -5.31
CA LEU A 115 -1.43 -7.98 -5.76
C LEU A 115 0.00 -7.58 -6.10
N PHE A 116 1.00 -8.13 -5.41
CA PHE A 116 2.40 -7.71 -5.57
C PHE A 116 3.12 -8.38 -6.75
N CYS A 117 2.39 -9.06 -7.63
CA CYS A 117 2.96 -9.79 -8.77
C CYS A 117 2.42 -9.24 -10.10
N TYR A 118 3.30 -8.67 -10.93
CA TYR A 118 2.91 -8.05 -12.20
C TYR A 118 2.14 -8.99 -13.14
N PRO A 119 2.54 -10.26 -13.37
CA PRO A 119 1.74 -11.23 -14.12
C PRO A 119 0.31 -11.41 -13.59
N ASN A 120 0.09 -11.33 -12.27
CA ASN A 120 -1.24 -11.42 -11.68
C ASN A 120 -2.08 -10.17 -11.97
N MET A 121 -1.47 -8.99 -11.92
CA MET A 121 -2.15 -7.73 -12.29
C MET A 121 -2.68 -7.79 -13.73
N LEU A 122 -1.88 -8.30 -14.68
CA LEU A 122 -2.31 -8.44 -16.08
C LEU A 122 -3.45 -9.45 -16.24
N ARG A 123 -3.41 -10.57 -15.51
CA ARG A 123 -4.41 -11.65 -15.62
C ARG A 123 -5.81 -11.22 -15.19
N LYS A 124 -5.93 -10.12 -14.43
CA LYS A 124 -7.23 -9.55 -14.03
C LYS A 124 -8.02 -8.92 -15.16
N HIS A 125 -7.34 -8.55 -16.24
CA HIS A 125 -7.99 -7.88 -17.36
C HIS A 125 -8.39 -8.89 -18.43
N HIS A 126 -9.59 -8.71 -18.97
CA HIS A 126 -10.01 -9.47 -20.16
C HIS A 126 -9.04 -9.17 -21.32
N PRO A 127 -8.70 -10.15 -22.17
CA PRO A 127 -7.80 -9.93 -23.31
C PRO A 127 -8.22 -8.83 -24.29
N SER A 128 -9.50 -8.45 -24.28
CA SER A 128 -10.05 -7.36 -25.10
C SER A 128 -10.17 -6.01 -24.37
N ALA A 129 -9.67 -5.90 -23.14
CA ALA A 129 -9.72 -4.65 -22.39
C ALA A 129 -8.86 -3.58 -23.10
N PRO A 130 -9.31 -2.31 -23.14
CA PRO A 130 -8.52 -1.22 -23.70
C PRO A 130 -7.15 -1.13 -23.01
N LEU A 131 -6.07 -1.02 -23.78
CA LEU A 131 -4.70 -0.96 -23.23
C LEU A 131 -4.53 0.15 -22.19
N ALA A 132 -5.16 1.31 -22.42
CA ALA A 132 -5.13 2.42 -21.47
C ALA A 132 -5.76 2.05 -20.12
N LEU A 133 -6.87 1.29 -20.11
CA LEU A 133 -7.51 0.84 -18.88
C LEU A 133 -6.65 -0.17 -18.13
N VAL A 134 -6.02 -1.10 -18.85
CA VAL A 134 -5.09 -2.07 -18.27
C VAL A 134 -3.90 -1.34 -17.64
N TRP A 135 -3.31 -0.37 -18.35
CA TRP A 135 -2.19 0.40 -17.83
C TRP A 135 -2.56 1.19 -16.58
N VAL A 136 -3.68 1.93 -16.59
CA VAL A 136 -4.13 2.73 -15.43
C VAL A 136 -4.31 1.84 -14.20
N SER A 137 -4.98 0.70 -14.36
CA SER A 137 -5.20 -0.27 -13.28
C SER A 137 -3.88 -0.82 -12.73
N VAL A 138 -2.99 -1.29 -13.61
CA VAL A 138 -1.66 -1.80 -13.21
C VAL A 138 -0.88 -0.73 -12.43
N GLU A 139 -0.82 0.48 -12.96
CA GLU A 139 -0.09 1.59 -12.36
C GLU A 139 -0.67 2.04 -11.02
N GLU A 140 -1.99 1.97 -10.85
CA GLU A 140 -2.68 2.16 -9.57
C GLU A 140 -2.24 1.10 -8.54
N ILE A 141 -2.25 -0.18 -8.92
CA ILE A 141 -1.88 -1.29 -8.04
C ILE A 141 -0.41 -1.19 -7.63
N LYS A 142 0.50 -0.86 -8.56
CA LYS A 142 1.92 -0.68 -8.24
C LYS A 142 2.15 0.47 -7.26
N ARG A 143 1.51 1.63 -7.47
CA ARG A 143 1.59 2.78 -6.56
C ARG A 143 1.06 2.43 -5.18
N PHE A 144 -0.08 1.75 -5.12
CA PHE A 144 -0.64 1.24 -3.88
C PHE A 144 0.32 0.28 -3.17
N GLY A 145 0.86 -0.72 -3.87
CA GLY A 145 1.79 -1.70 -3.29
C GLY A 145 3.08 -1.07 -2.76
N LEU A 146 3.63 -0.09 -3.49
CA LEU A 146 4.80 0.67 -3.04
C LEU A 146 4.49 1.55 -1.82
N ALA A 147 3.33 2.21 -1.79
CA ALA A 147 2.89 3.01 -0.65
C ALA A 147 2.68 2.14 0.60
N LEU A 148 2.06 0.96 0.43
CA LEU A 148 1.87 -0.01 1.52
C LEU A 148 3.22 -0.48 2.08
N TYR A 149 4.19 -0.79 1.23
CA TYR A 149 5.56 -1.12 1.67
C TYR A 149 6.18 -0.01 2.52
N LYS A 150 6.09 1.26 2.08
CA LYS A 150 6.62 2.40 2.82
C LYS A 150 5.95 2.57 4.19
N VAL A 151 4.63 2.36 4.26
CA VAL A 151 3.89 2.36 5.53
C VAL A 151 4.32 1.22 6.43
N CYS A 152 4.45 -0.01 5.91
CA CYS A 152 4.96 -1.15 6.68
C CYS A 152 6.33 -0.88 7.30
N ARG A 153 7.24 -0.22 6.57
CA ARG A 153 8.56 0.14 7.10
C ARG A 153 8.51 1.23 8.15
N SER A 154 7.56 2.16 8.01
CA SER A 154 7.40 3.28 8.94
C SER A 154 6.72 2.86 10.25
N CYS A 155 6.05 1.71 10.30
CA CYS A 155 5.32 1.23 11.47
C CYS A 155 6.15 0.25 12.31
N ALA A 156 6.20 0.47 13.61
CA ALA A 156 6.61 -0.52 14.60
C ALA A 156 5.39 -1.07 15.35
N SER A 157 5.42 -2.36 15.67
CA SER A 157 4.44 -2.93 16.59
C SER A 157 4.61 -2.29 17.97
N GLY A 158 3.54 -1.71 18.52
CA GLY A 158 3.44 -1.12 19.86
C GLY A 158 3.61 -2.09 21.03
N VAL A 159 3.87 -3.38 20.77
CA VAL A 159 4.13 -4.35 21.83
C VAL A 159 5.57 -4.16 22.32
N SER A 160 5.74 -3.28 23.30
CA SER A 160 6.90 -3.29 24.18
C SER A 160 7.02 -4.70 24.77
N SER A 161 8.09 -5.39 24.39
CA SER A 161 8.45 -6.67 24.99
C SER A 161 9.02 -6.41 26.38
N ASP A 162 8.14 -6.05 27.34
CA ASP A 162 8.49 -5.87 28.74
C ASP A 162 8.62 -7.22 29.46
N LYS A 163 9.47 -8.10 28.92
CA LYS A 163 10.10 -9.18 29.69
C LYS A 163 11.57 -9.27 29.33
N PRO A 164 12.49 -8.89 30.22
CA PRO A 164 13.91 -9.12 30.02
C PRO A 164 14.20 -10.60 30.28
N THR A 165 13.97 -11.45 29.28
CA THR A 165 14.54 -12.80 29.30
C THR A 165 15.98 -12.70 28.86
N ILE A 166 16.86 -12.77 29.85
CA ILE A 166 18.30 -12.98 29.69
C ILE A 166 18.50 -14.23 28.83
N SER A 167 19.46 -14.15 27.90
CA SER A 167 19.98 -15.20 27.00
C SER A 167 19.28 -15.40 25.65
N SER A 168 19.81 -14.72 24.63
CA SER A 168 20.40 -15.36 23.43
C SER A 168 20.65 -14.28 22.38
N HIS A 169 21.89 -14.18 21.90
CA HIS A 169 22.25 -13.43 20.69
C HIS A 169 21.66 -14.10 19.44
N SER A 170 20.35 -14.16 19.31
CA SER A 170 19.73 -14.26 18.00
C SER A 170 19.33 -12.84 17.59
N ASN A 171 19.90 -12.38 16.48
CA ASN A 171 19.30 -11.31 15.69
C ASN A 171 17.91 -11.79 15.29
N SER A 172 16.94 -11.61 16.19
CA SER A 172 15.53 -11.81 15.94
C SER A 172 15.16 -10.74 14.92
N SER A 173 15.42 -11.08 13.66
CA SER A 173 14.87 -10.40 12.50
C SER A 173 13.36 -10.42 12.69
N LYS A 174 12.81 -9.40 13.34
CA LYS A 174 11.38 -9.13 13.32
C LYS A 174 11.02 -9.13 11.84
N SER A 175 10.34 -10.18 11.38
CA SER A 175 9.94 -10.32 9.99
C SER A 175 9.20 -9.04 9.62
N GLU A 176 9.78 -8.23 8.75
CA GLU A 176 9.12 -7.04 8.24
C GLU A 176 7.79 -7.48 7.61
N LEU A 177 6.71 -6.74 7.87
CA LEU A 177 5.38 -7.10 7.37
C LEU A 177 5.39 -7.25 5.85
N LEU A 178 6.10 -6.35 5.15
CA LEU A 178 6.28 -6.36 3.71
C LEU A 178 7.71 -5.94 3.38
N THR A 179 8.41 -6.73 2.59
CA THR A 179 9.81 -6.49 2.17
C THR A 179 9.86 -6.10 0.69
N LEU A 180 10.99 -5.55 0.24
CA LEU A 180 11.20 -5.31 -1.19
C LEU A 180 11.16 -6.61 -2.01
N ALA A 181 11.56 -7.74 -1.40
CA ALA A 181 11.55 -9.04 -2.07
C ALA A 181 10.12 -9.53 -2.40
N ASP A 182 9.10 -9.01 -1.72
CA ASP A 182 7.69 -9.31 -2.02
C ASP A 182 7.17 -8.55 -3.26
N LEU A 183 7.84 -7.49 -3.72
CA LEU A 183 7.37 -6.62 -4.81
C LEU A 183 7.90 -7.07 -6.18
N GLU A 184 7.16 -7.97 -6.83
CA GLU A 184 7.45 -8.53 -8.16
C GLU A 184 6.86 -7.68 -9.29
N PHE A 185 7.21 -6.40 -9.30
CA PHE A 185 6.91 -5.44 -10.36
C PHE A 185 8.02 -4.37 -10.39
N CYS A 186 8.21 -3.67 -11.51
CA CYS A 186 9.15 -2.55 -11.55
C CYS A 186 8.53 -1.29 -10.92
N LEU A 187 9.35 -0.27 -10.62
CA LEU A 187 8.82 1.00 -10.09
C LEU A 187 7.71 1.58 -10.97
N PRO A 188 6.66 2.19 -10.39
CA PRO A 188 5.62 2.88 -11.14
C PRO A 188 6.18 3.92 -12.13
N ASP A 189 5.48 4.12 -13.25
CA ASP A 189 5.83 5.12 -14.27
C ASP A 189 5.68 6.55 -13.71
N SER A 190 6.31 7.54 -14.35
CA SER A 190 6.30 8.93 -13.86
C SER A 190 4.90 9.54 -13.81
N ASP A 191 4.69 10.45 -12.86
CA ASP A 191 3.40 11.13 -12.66
C ASP A 191 3.05 12.12 -13.80
N GLU A 192 3.97 12.39 -14.72
CA GLU A 192 3.73 13.28 -15.87
C GLU A 192 2.66 12.70 -16.80
N LEU A 193 2.75 11.40 -17.13
CA LEU A 193 1.76 10.72 -17.97
C LEU A 193 0.42 10.55 -17.24
N TRP A 194 0.45 10.37 -15.92
CA TRP A 194 -0.73 10.23 -15.08
C TRP A 194 -1.52 11.54 -14.91
N ASN A 195 -0.82 12.67 -14.79
CA ASN A 195 -1.42 13.98 -14.54
C ASN A 195 -1.72 14.79 -15.82
N THR A 196 -1.46 14.23 -17.02
CA THR A 196 -1.65 14.98 -18.26
C THR A 196 -3.15 15.25 -18.53
N PRO A 197 -3.58 16.52 -18.64
CA PRO A 197 -4.97 16.86 -18.91
C PRO A 197 -5.46 16.27 -20.25
N PRO A 198 -6.75 15.87 -20.34
CA PRO A 198 -7.32 15.42 -21.60
C PRO A 198 -7.20 16.54 -22.65
N GLY A 199 -6.48 16.27 -23.75
CA GLY A 199 -6.22 17.22 -24.85
C GLY A 199 -4.80 17.81 -24.89
N GLN A 200 -4.00 17.64 -23.84
CA GLN A 200 -2.56 17.96 -23.82
C GLN A 200 -1.67 16.72 -23.81
N GLN A 201 -2.26 15.55 -24.11
CA GLN A 201 -1.47 14.34 -24.32
C GLN A 201 -0.40 14.62 -25.38
N PRO A 202 0.89 14.40 -25.06
CA PRO A 202 1.95 14.53 -26.06
C PRO A 202 1.53 13.71 -27.27
N LYS A 203 1.53 14.33 -28.46
CA LYS A 203 0.97 13.77 -29.69
C LYS A 203 1.39 12.31 -29.80
N LEU A 204 0.45 11.40 -29.52
CA LEU A 204 0.64 9.96 -29.63
C LEU A 204 0.76 9.67 -31.13
N ASN A 205 1.95 9.88 -31.69
CA ASN A 205 2.21 9.60 -33.08
C ASN A 205 1.92 8.11 -33.29
N ARG A 206 1.20 7.77 -34.36
CA ARG A 206 0.75 6.40 -34.64
C ARG A 206 1.92 5.41 -34.83
N GLY A 207 3.16 5.91 -34.99
CA GLY A 207 4.41 5.12 -34.96
C GLY A 207 5.09 5.02 -33.58
N SER A 208 4.55 5.69 -32.56
CA SER A 208 5.00 5.69 -31.17
C SER A 208 4.09 4.87 -30.25
N ALA A 209 3.00 4.29 -30.77
CA ALA A 209 2.23 3.27 -30.03
C ALA A 209 3.07 1.99 -29.77
N SER A 210 4.11 1.76 -30.56
CA SER A 210 5.18 0.78 -30.35
C SER A 210 6.29 1.26 -29.41
N GLN A 211 6.26 2.51 -28.99
CA GLN A 211 7.19 3.18 -28.07
C GLN A 211 6.41 3.98 -27.02
N LEU A 212 5.36 3.38 -26.46
CA LEU A 212 5.20 3.61 -25.05
C LEU A 212 6.49 3.01 -24.48
N GLU A 213 7.43 3.83 -24.03
CA GLU A 213 8.43 3.40 -23.04
C GLU A 213 7.71 3.11 -21.72
N LEU A 214 6.64 2.31 -21.80
CA LEU A 214 6.12 1.48 -20.73
C LEU A 214 7.36 0.66 -20.38
N ARG A 215 8.03 1.06 -19.29
CA ARG A 215 9.21 0.37 -18.79
C ARG A 215 8.92 -1.12 -18.89
N ASN A 216 9.81 -1.91 -19.49
CA ASN A 216 9.51 -3.30 -19.84
C ASN A 216 9.15 -4.11 -18.57
N ASN A 217 7.89 -4.06 -18.20
CA ASN A 217 7.35 -4.56 -16.94
C ASN A 217 7.39 -6.08 -16.91
N GLN A 218 7.47 -6.70 -18.10
CA GLN A 218 7.60 -8.13 -18.28
C GLN A 218 9.00 -8.64 -17.98
N ASP A 219 10.02 -7.77 -17.99
CA ASP A 219 11.39 -8.16 -17.67
C ASP A 219 11.60 -8.25 -16.14
N PRO A 220 11.80 -9.46 -15.59
CA PRO A 220 11.97 -9.65 -14.15
C PRO A 220 13.22 -8.99 -13.58
N ASP A 221 14.22 -8.68 -14.41
CA ASP A 221 15.45 -8.03 -13.96
C ASP A 221 15.21 -6.57 -13.56
N ASN A 222 14.13 -5.96 -14.04
CA ASN A 222 13.72 -4.60 -13.66
C ASN A 222 12.80 -4.56 -12.43
N TRP A 223 12.46 -5.71 -11.83
CA TRP A 223 11.57 -5.75 -10.67
C TRP A 223 12.25 -5.25 -9.39
N ILE A 224 11.45 -4.64 -8.52
CA ILE A 224 11.90 -4.15 -7.21
C ILE A 224 12.52 -5.28 -6.40
N SER A 225 11.90 -6.47 -6.40
CA SER A 225 12.38 -7.66 -5.69
C SER A 225 13.76 -8.15 -6.12
N ARG A 226 14.21 -7.85 -7.34
CA ARG A 226 15.56 -8.18 -7.82
C ARG A 226 16.56 -7.05 -7.58
N THR A 227 16.13 -5.81 -7.78
CA THR A 227 16.97 -4.63 -7.53
C THR A 227 17.34 -4.54 -6.05
N SER A 228 16.42 -4.87 -5.15
CA SER A 228 16.69 -4.86 -3.71
C SER A 228 17.77 -5.85 -3.31
N ARG A 229 17.78 -7.05 -3.90
CA ARG A 229 18.80 -8.08 -3.65
C ARG A 229 20.21 -7.63 -4.04
N GLN A 230 20.31 -6.75 -5.04
CA GLN A 230 21.58 -6.17 -5.48
C GLN A 230 22.05 -5.03 -4.56
N LEU A 231 21.12 -4.31 -3.94
CA LEU A 231 21.42 -3.21 -3.01
C LEU A 231 21.68 -3.68 -1.58
N THR A 232 21.13 -4.83 -1.18
CA THR A 232 21.47 -5.50 0.07
C THR A 232 22.79 -6.27 -0.06
N ASP A 233 23.89 -5.56 -0.35
CA ASP A 233 25.23 -6.12 -0.22
C ASP A 233 25.65 -6.14 1.26
N ALA A 234 26.32 -7.22 1.68
CA ALA A 234 26.39 -7.74 3.05
C ALA A 234 27.16 -6.87 4.08
N SER A 235 27.42 -5.60 3.79
CA SER A 235 28.19 -4.71 4.65
C SER A 235 27.51 -3.39 5.02
N ILE A 236 26.42 -2.99 4.37
CA ILE A 236 25.78 -1.69 4.61
C ILE A 236 24.26 -1.80 4.42
N SER A 237 23.50 -1.87 5.52
CA SER A 237 22.04 -1.74 5.48
C SER A 237 21.65 -0.26 5.42
N PHE A 238 21.68 0.33 4.22
CA PHE A 238 21.07 1.64 3.99
C PHE A 238 20.11 1.53 2.82
N ASP A 239 18.82 1.40 3.14
CA ASP A 239 17.74 1.30 2.17
C ASP A 239 17.03 2.66 2.05
N TRP A 240 17.31 3.42 0.98
CA TRP A 240 16.50 4.58 0.58
C TRP A 240 15.84 4.27 -0.77
N ILE A 241 14.57 3.86 -0.78
CA ILE A 241 13.61 4.03 -1.92
C ILE A 241 12.19 4.18 -1.35
#